data_AF-A0A212CYG1-F1
#
_entry.id   AF-A0A212CYG1-F1
#
_cell.length_a   1.000
_cell.length_b   1.000
_cell.length_c   1.000
_cell.angle_alpha   90.00
_cell.angle_beta   90.00
_cell.angle_gamma   90.00
#
_symmetry.space_group_name_H-M   'P 1'
#
loop_
_entity.id
_entity.type
_entity.pdbx_description
1 polymer ?
#
loop_
_entity_poly.entity_id
_entity_poly.type
_entity_poly.pdbx_seq_one_letter_code
_entity_poly.pdbx_strand_id
1 'polypeptide(L)'
;MSSPGLPLLLLLLAAPPLQPSRLPPPDTPEGKATITGFILSTLDRATSFLKKRLPEINLDGVVGFRMLEGGTNSSQPCRLSNFCRTFMTRPGCSGYCLSHQLLFFLSARMRGCTKGLFRQSQHYMNIFCANMMDLNRRADAIGYAYPTRDVFMENIVLCGMSGFSDFYKLRWLQAILSWQKPREGCFGEPGLTTGPLSVSPDGCSSHNTAMAVAALGGFLYVLEEYPPAEGKLRPPTMTPPAGH
;
A
#
# COMPACT_ATOMS: atom_id res chain seq x y z
N MET A 1 49.60 -22.89 -7.64
CA MET A 1 49.43 -21.56 -7.03
C MET A 1 47.96 -21.20 -7.16
N SER A 2 47.18 -21.49 -6.12
CA SER A 2 45.73 -21.26 -6.12
C SER A 2 45.47 -19.80 -5.78
N SER A 3 44.83 -19.08 -6.69
CA SER A 3 44.58 -17.64 -6.57
C SER A 3 43.69 -17.34 -5.35
N PRO A 4 44.09 -16.45 -4.41
CA PRO A 4 43.36 -16.19 -3.17
C PRO A 4 42.15 -15.26 -3.36
N GLY A 5 41.80 -14.90 -4.60
CA GLY A 5 40.74 -13.93 -4.90
C GLY A 5 39.31 -14.48 -4.90
N LEU A 6 39.13 -15.79 -4.97
CA LEU A 6 37.79 -16.41 -5.09
C LEU A 6 36.97 -16.42 -3.78
N PRO A 7 37.54 -16.62 -2.58
CA PRO A 7 36.77 -16.62 -1.34
C PRO A 7 36.22 -15.24 -0.99
N LEU A 8 36.96 -14.17 -1.31
CA LEU A 8 36.56 -12.80 -0.99
C LEU A 8 35.36 -12.32 -1.84
N LEU A 9 35.27 -12.82 -3.09
CA LEU A 9 34.14 -12.52 -3.99
C LEU A 9 32.86 -13.26 -3.58
N LEU A 10 32.98 -14.47 -3.01
CA LEU A 10 31.85 -15.23 -2.46
C LEU A 10 31.31 -14.63 -1.15
N LEU A 11 32.15 -13.98 -0.35
CA LEU A 11 31.72 -13.24 0.85
C LEU A 11 30.94 -11.95 0.52
N LEU A 12 31.21 -11.32 -0.63
CA LEU A 12 30.48 -10.12 -1.09
C LEU A 12 29.10 -10.43 -1.69
N LEU A 13 28.87 -11.68 -2.12
CA LEU A 13 27.60 -12.14 -2.69
C LEU A 13 26.61 -12.68 -1.64
N ALA A 14 27.02 -12.76 -0.38
CA ALA A 14 26.23 -13.25 0.74
C ALA A 14 26.04 -12.19 1.84
N ALA A 15 25.94 -10.91 1.45
CA ALA A 15 25.45 -9.89 2.37
C ALA A 15 24.02 -10.30 2.79
N PRO A 16 23.74 -10.52 4.08
CA PRO A 16 22.38 -10.75 4.54
C PRO A 16 21.52 -9.58 4.07
N PRO A 17 20.26 -9.80 3.65
CA PRO A 17 19.37 -8.69 3.37
C PRO A 17 19.34 -7.82 4.62
N LEU A 18 19.76 -6.56 4.46
CA LEU A 18 19.77 -5.54 5.50
C LEU A 18 18.34 -5.43 6.06
N GLN A 19 18.04 -6.15 7.14
CA GLN A 19 16.81 -5.93 7.88
C GLN A 19 16.96 -4.59 8.59
N PRO A 20 16.06 -3.62 8.37
CA PRO A 20 16.19 -2.31 8.98
C PRO A 20 15.78 -2.40 10.45
N SER A 21 16.75 -2.65 11.31
CA SER A 21 16.57 -2.54 12.76
C SER A 21 16.28 -1.07 13.16
N ARG A 22 16.69 -0.09 12.34
CA ARG A 22 16.30 1.32 12.45
C ARG A 22 16.50 2.05 11.12
N LEU A 23 15.47 2.71 10.58
CA LEU A 23 15.62 3.59 9.42
C LEU A 23 16.30 4.92 9.84
N PRO A 24 17.18 5.50 8.99
CA PRO A 24 17.73 6.82 9.25
C PRO A 24 16.65 7.93 9.14
N PRO A 25 16.89 9.13 9.68
CA PRO A 25 16.00 10.27 9.48
C PRO A 25 15.90 10.66 8.00
N PRO A 26 14.70 10.90 7.44
CA PRO A 26 14.51 11.27 6.04
C PRO A 26 14.92 12.72 5.73
N ASP A 27 15.30 13.51 6.74
CA ASP A 27 15.59 14.94 6.60
C ASP A 27 16.95 15.22 5.93
N THR A 28 17.82 14.21 5.83
CA THR A 28 19.15 14.32 5.22
C THR A 28 19.18 13.68 3.83
N PRO A 29 19.95 14.19 2.87
CA PRO A 29 20.14 13.56 1.56
C PRO A 29 20.59 12.09 1.67
N GLU A 30 21.49 11.79 2.60
CA GLU A 30 22.03 10.45 2.85
C GLU A 30 20.97 9.52 3.43
N GLY A 31 20.17 10.02 4.38
CA GLY A 31 19.04 9.29 4.95
C GLY A 31 17.96 8.97 3.91
N LYS A 32 17.63 9.93 3.04
CA LYS A 32 16.71 9.71 1.91
C LYS A 32 17.25 8.66 0.94
N ALA A 33 18.49 8.80 0.48
CA ALA A 33 19.09 7.84 -0.44
C ALA A 33 19.08 6.42 0.13
N THR A 34 19.34 6.29 1.43
CA THR A 34 19.28 5.01 2.14
C THR A 34 17.86 4.44 2.18
N ILE A 35 16.86 5.25 2.55
CA ILE A 35 15.45 4.82 2.57
C ILE A 35 14.98 4.45 1.16
N THR A 36 15.26 5.28 0.15
CA THR A 36 14.95 5.02 -1.26
C THR A 36 15.58 3.71 -1.71
N GLY A 37 16.84 3.45 -1.37
CA GLY A 37 17.52 2.19 -1.66
C GLY A 37 16.80 0.97 -1.05
N PHE A 38 16.35 1.06 0.21
CA PHE A 38 15.57 -0.01 0.83
C PHE A 38 14.23 -0.24 0.13
N ILE A 39 13.53 0.83 -0.23
CA ILE A 39 12.23 0.70 -0.88
C ILE A 39 12.40 0.10 -2.28
N LEU A 40 13.32 0.62 -3.09
CA LEU A 40 13.59 0.11 -4.44
C LEU A 40 13.99 -1.36 -4.41
N SER A 41 14.87 -1.75 -3.48
CA SER A 41 15.26 -3.16 -3.30
C SER A 41 14.07 -4.06 -2.91
N THR A 42 13.16 -3.55 -2.10
CA THR A 42 11.94 -4.28 -1.69
C THR A 42 10.96 -4.42 -2.84
N LEU A 43 10.76 -3.34 -3.62
CA LEU A 43 9.92 -3.31 -4.82
C LEU A 43 10.43 -4.26 -5.90
N ASP A 44 11.74 -4.30 -6.16
CA ASP A 44 12.34 -5.21 -7.15
C ASP A 44 12.04 -6.68 -6.84
N ARG A 45 12.23 -7.10 -5.57
CA ARG A 45 11.90 -8.46 -5.12
C ARG A 45 10.41 -8.77 -5.22
N ALA A 46 9.56 -7.86 -4.78
CA ALA A 46 8.11 -8.08 -4.74
C ALA A 46 7.47 -8.09 -6.14
N THR A 47 7.91 -7.20 -7.03
CA THR A 47 7.46 -7.19 -8.44
C THR A 47 7.94 -8.43 -9.20
N SER A 48 9.15 -8.91 -8.92
CA SER A 48 9.65 -10.19 -9.44
C SER A 48 8.80 -11.38 -9.01
N PHE A 49 8.32 -11.40 -7.75
CA PHE A 49 7.35 -12.40 -7.28
C PHE A 49 6.01 -12.31 -8.02
N LEU A 50 5.43 -11.11 -8.10
CA LEU A 50 4.14 -10.89 -8.76
C LEU A 50 4.18 -11.26 -10.25
N LYS A 51 5.29 -10.96 -10.94
CA LYS A 51 5.49 -11.33 -12.35
C LYS A 51 5.40 -12.85 -12.57
N LYS A 52 5.88 -13.66 -11.63
CA LYS A 52 5.84 -15.14 -11.72
C LYS A 52 4.43 -15.70 -11.46
N ARG A 53 3.59 -14.98 -10.73
CA ARG A 53 2.23 -15.40 -10.32
C ARG A 53 1.13 -14.62 -11.04
N LEU A 54 1.48 -13.82 -12.05
CA LEU A 54 0.54 -13.01 -12.84
C LEU A 54 -0.66 -13.81 -13.40
N PRO A 55 -0.51 -15.07 -13.84
CA PRO A 55 -1.63 -15.90 -14.29
C PRO A 55 -2.60 -16.34 -13.18
N GLU A 56 -2.22 -16.20 -11.91
CA GLU A 56 -2.94 -16.70 -10.73
C GLU A 56 -3.53 -15.56 -9.87
N ILE A 57 -3.34 -14.29 -10.28
CA ILE A 57 -3.90 -13.15 -9.54
C ILE A 57 -5.42 -13.21 -9.64
N ASN A 58 -6.07 -13.24 -8.48
CA ASN A 58 -7.51 -13.40 -8.33
C ASN A 58 -8.31 -12.21 -8.92
N LEU A 59 -9.64 -12.38 -8.94
CA LEU A 59 -10.63 -11.48 -9.54
C LEU A 59 -10.51 -10.02 -9.07
N ASP A 60 -10.03 -9.75 -7.85
CA ASP A 60 -9.86 -8.39 -7.32
C ASP A 60 -8.73 -7.62 -8.04
N GLY A 61 -7.66 -8.33 -8.42
CA GLY A 61 -6.60 -7.77 -9.27
C GLY A 61 -7.05 -7.53 -10.71
N VAL A 62 -7.93 -8.40 -11.24
CA VAL A 62 -8.50 -8.26 -12.59
C VAL A 62 -9.49 -7.10 -12.67
N VAL A 63 -10.29 -6.84 -11.64
CA VAL A 63 -11.20 -5.68 -11.59
C VAL A 63 -10.39 -4.39 -11.50
N GLY A 64 -9.36 -4.32 -10.65
CA GLY A 64 -8.45 -3.16 -10.57
C GLY A 64 -7.71 -2.89 -11.89
N PHE A 65 -7.19 -3.92 -12.55
CA PHE A 65 -6.51 -3.81 -13.84
C PHE A 65 -7.45 -3.40 -14.99
N ARG A 66 -8.65 -3.98 -15.08
CA ARG A 66 -9.67 -3.60 -16.09
C ARG A 66 -10.24 -2.19 -15.85
N MET A 67 -10.21 -1.70 -14.61
CA MET A 67 -10.54 -0.31 -14.30
C MET A 67 -9.46 0.67 -14.78
N LEU A 68 -8.18 0.27 -14.78
CA LEU A 68 -7.06 1.05 -15.34
C LEU A 68 -7.05 1.02 -16.88
N GLU A 69 -7.47 -0.08 -17.51
CA GLU A 69 -7.55 -0.22 -18.97
C GLU A 69 -8.81 0.45 -19.60
N GLY A 70 -9.60 1.20 -18.82
CA GLY A 70 -10.72 1.98 -19.38
C GLY A 70 -11.83 1.14 -20.03
N GLY A 71 -12.01 -0.12 -19.61
CA GLY A 71 -12.90 -1.06 -20.29
C GLY A 71 -14.14 -1.45 -19.49
N THR A 72 -15.24 -0.70 -19.63
CA THR A 72 -16.56 -1.27 -20.00
C THR A 72 -17.43 -0.18 -20.62
N ASN A 73 -17.88 -0.42 -21.86
CA ASN A 73 -18.89 0.35 -22.58
C ASN A 73 -20.25 0.29 -21.87
N SER A 74 -20.37 0.82 -20.65
CA SER A 74 -21.67 1.14 -20.07
C SER A 74 -22.02 2.55 -20.51
N SER A 75 -23.18 2.74 -21.13
CA SER A 75 -23.65 4.07 -21.56
C SER A 75 -23.78 5.07 -20.39
N GLN A 76 -23.69 4.62 -19.13
CA GLN A 76 -23.66 5.46 -17.92
C GLN A 76 -22.80 4.85 -16.78
N PRO A 77 -21.47 5.03 -16.75
CA PRO A 77 -20.56 4.39 -15.77
C PRO A 77 -20.76 4.85 -14.32
N CYS A 78 -21.50 5.93 -14.10
CA CYS A 78 -21.75 6.53 -12.79
C CYS A 78 -23.19 6.31 -12.28
N ARG A 79 -24.03 5.54 -13.00
CA ARG A 79 -25.41 5.26 -12.59
C ARG A 79 -25.43 4.07 -11.63
N LEU A 80 -25.91 4.32 -10.42
CA LEU A 80 -25.96 3.35 -9.33
C LEU A 80 -27.39 3.09 -8.86
N SER A 81 -27.67 1.85 -8.44
CA SER A 81 -28.90 1.49 -7.72
C SER A 81 -28.94 2.15 -6.33
N ASN A 82 -30.14 2.35 -5.79
CA ASN A 82 -30.30 2.88 -4.43
C ASN A 82 -29.65 1.99 -3.38
N PHE A 83 -29.76 0.67 -3.53
CA PHE A 83 -29.09 -0.30 -2.65
C PHE A 83 -27.57 -0.07 -2.61
N CYS A 84 -26.91 0.06 -3.77
CA CYS A 84 -25.48 0.31 -3.86
C CYS A 84 -25.09 1.63 -3.19
N ARG A 85 -25.85 2.71 -3.44
CA ARG A 85 -25.61 4.00 -2.78
C ARG A 85 -25.66 3.87 -1.26
N THR A 86 -26.74 3.29 -0.72
CA THR A 86 -26.92 3.12 0.73
C THR A 86 -25.86 2.21 1.34
N PHE A 87 -25.48 1.14 0.64
CA PHE A 87 -24.47 0.20 1.12
C PHE A 87 -23.07 0.85 1.18
N MET A 88 -22.66 1.55 0.12
CA MET A 88 -21.35 2.19 0.04
C MET A 88 -21.20 3.44 0.92
N THR A 89 -22.31 4.00 1.42
CA THR A 89 -22.30 5.12 2.38
C THR A 89 -22.72 4.71 3.79
N ARG A 90 -22.94 3.42 4.05
CA ARG A 90 -23.42 2.95 5.35
C ARG A 90 -22.38 3.25 6.44
N PRO A 91 -22.76 3.89 7.56
CA PRO A 91 -21.84 4.13 8.67
C PRO A 91 -21.50 2.83 9.42
N GLY A 92 -20.38 2.84 10.13
CA GLY A 92 -19.98 1.74 11.02
C GLY A 92 -19.21 0.60 10.34
N CYS A 93 -18.84 0.73 9.07
CA CYS A 93 -17.93 -0.24 8.45
C CYS A 93 -16.50 -0.12 8.98
N SER A 94 -15.82 -1.27 9.04
CA SER A 94 -14.42 -1.42 9.46
C SER A 94 -13.73 -2.49 8.61
N GLY A 95 -12.40 -2.53 8.65
CA GLY A 95 -11.61 -3.51 7.90
C GLY A 95 -11.92 -3.46 6.40
N TYR A 96 -12.01 -4.63 5.75
CA TYR A 96 -12.29 -4.73 4.32
C TYR A 96 -13.59 -4.05 3.88
N CYS A 97 -14.64 -3.99 4.70
CA CYS A 97 -15.84 -3.23 4.32
C CYS A 97 -15.49 -1.75 4.08
N LEU A 98 -14.69 -1.18 4.99
CA LEU A 98 -14.27 0.22 4.91
C LEU A 98 -13.31 0.45 3.74
N SER A 99 -12.38 -0.48 3.49
CA SER A 99 -11.50 -0.47 2.30
C SER A 99 -12.33 -0.40 1.01
N HIS A 100 -13.35 -1.25 0.88
CA HIS A 100 -14.24 -1.24 -0.28
C HIS A 100 -15.04 0.05 -0.41
N GLN A 101 -15.50 0.65 0.69
CA GLN A 101 -16.17 1.95 0.66
C GLN A 101 -15.27 3.02 0.05
N LEU A 102 -14.01 3.10 0.49
CA LEU A 102 -13.06 4.07 -0.05
C LEU A 102 -12.69 3.77 -1.52
N LEU A 103 -12.38 2.51 -1.83
CA LEU A 103 -12.05 2.08 -3.19
C LEU A 103 -13.17 2.44 -4.18
N PHE A 104 -14.43 2.30 -3.79
CA PHE A 104 -15.56 2.69 -4.63
C PHE A 104 -15.57 4.17 -4.99
N PHE A 105 -15.31 5.07 -4.03
CA PHE A 105 -15.23 6.52 -4.32
C PHE A 105 -13.98 6.88 -5.14
N LEU A 106 -12.85 6.21 -4.90
CA LEU A 106 -11.64 6.36 -5.72
C LEU A 106 -11.91 5.93 -7.18
N SER A 107 -12.51 4.77 -7.39
CA SER A 107 -12.87 4.27 -8.72
C SER A 107 -13.85 5.19 -9.44
N ALA A 108 -14.83 5.73 -8.72
CA ALA A 108 -15.75 6.71 -9.29
C ALA A 108 -15.04 8.01 -9.69
N ARG A 109 -14.09 8.49 -8.87
CA ARG A 109 -13.26 9.65 -9.18
C ARG A 109 -12.40 9.40 -10.42
N MET A 110 -11.75 8.24 -10.54
CA MET A 110 -10.95 7.85 -11.71
C MET A 110 -11.80 7.80 -12.99
N ARG A 111 -13.08 7.45 -12.88
CA ARG A 111 -14.05 7.47 -14.01
C ARG A 111 -14.69 8.85 -14.26
N GLY A 112 -14.28 9.90 -13.55
CA GLY A 112 -14.82 11.25 -13.72
C GLY A 112 -16.25 11.44 -13.20
N CYS A 113 -16.72 10.60 -12.29
CA CYS A 113 -18.06 10.72 -11.73
C CYS A 113 -18.15 11.91 -10.76
N THR A 114 -18.94 12.93 -11.10
CA THR A 114 -19.06 14.18 -10.31
C THR A 114 -20.50 14.55 -9.94
N LYS A 115 -21.49 13.78 -10.38
CA LYS A 115 -22.93 14.07 -10.17
C LYS A 115 -23.53 13.16 -9.09
N GLY A 116 -24.69 13.58 -8.55
CA GLY A 116 -25.43 12.80 -7.54
C GLY A 116 -24.60 12.56 -6.28
N LEU A 117 -24.52 11.30 -5.83
CA LEU A 117 -23.73 10.87 -4.67
C LEU A 117 -22.28 11.37 -4.75
N PHE A 118 -21.69 11.34 -5.95
CA PHE A 118 -20.27 11.64 -6.12
C PHE A 118 -19.91 13.13 -6.00
N ARG A 119 -20.89 14.04 -5.89
CA ARG A 119 -20.62 15.43 -5.47
C ARG A 119 -20.00 15.50 -4.08
N GLN A 120 -20.31 14.53 -3.22
CA GLN A 120 -19.82 14.43 -1.85
C GLN A 120 -18.64 13.47 -1.71
N SER A 121 -17.99 13.07 -2.82
CA SER A 121 -16.91 12.07 -2.78
C SER A 121 -15.83 12.44 -1.77
N GLN A 122 -15.38 13.70 -1.76
CA GLN A 122 -14.35 14.14 -0.81
C GLN A 122 -14.83 14.05 0.65
N HIS A 123 -16.08 14.37 0.93
CA HIS A 123 -16.65 14.27 2.27
C HIS A 123 -16.62 12.82 2.79
N TYR A 124 -17.04 11.86 1.97
CA TYR A 124 -16.97 10.44 2.32
C TYR A 124 -15.52 9.95 2.47
N MET A 125 -14.63 10.30 1.53
CA MET A 125 -13.21 9.95 1.63
C MET A 125 -12.56 10.49 2.91
N ASN A 126 -12.90 11.71 3.34
CA ASN A 126 -12.43 12.27 4.61
C ASN A 126 -12.88 11.42 5.81
N ILE A 127 -14.15 11.03 5.87
CA ILE A 127 -14.69 10.19 6.95
C ILE A 127 -14.02 8.81 6.95
N PHE A 128 -13.91 8.18 5.79
CA PHE A 128 -13.32 6.84 5.68
C PHE A 128 -11.85 6.86 6.06
N CYS A 129 -11.08 7.84 5.59
CA CYS A 129 -9.67 7.94 5.95
C CYS A 129 -9.42 8.31 7.41
N ALA A 130 -10.32 9.07 8.05
CA ALA A 130 -10.25 9.27 9.50
C ALA A 130 -10.43 7.92 10.24
N ASN A 131 -11.44 7.14 9.88
CA ASN A 131 -11.69 5.83 10.48
C ASN A 131 -10.54 4.84 10.20
N MET A 132 -9.99 4.82 8.98
CA MET A 132 -8.84 4.00 8.61
C MET A 132 -7.56 4.39 9.37
N MET A 133 -7.33 5.68 9.59
CA MET A 133 -6.21 6.17 10.41
C MET A 133 -6.33 5.66 11.85
N ASP A 134 -7.53 5.69 12.43
CA ASP A 134 -7.77 5.15 13.76
C ASP A 134 -7.55 3.63 13.84
N LEU A 135 -7.97 2.88 12.81
CA LEU A 135 -7.66 1.45 12.70
C LEU A 135 -6.15 1.19 12.62
N ASN A 136 -5.41 1.96 11.82
CA ASN A 136 -3.97 1.82 11.69
C ASN A 136 -3.24 2.19 12.98
N ARG A 137 -3.67 3.23 13.69
CA ARG A 137 -3.14 3.58 15.02
C ARG A 137 -3.34 2.45 16.03
N ARG A 138 -4.50 1.79 16.03
CA ARG A 138 -4.76 0.62 16.88
C ARG A 138 -3.88 -0.56 16.50
N ALA A 139 -3.73 -0.84 15.21
CA ALA A 139 -2.84 -1.90 14.72
C ALA A 139 -1.36 -1.64 15.13
N ASP A 140 -0.91 -0.40 15.04
CA ASP A 140 0.43 0.03 15.48
C ASP A 140 0.61 -0.13 17.00
N ALA A 141 -0.42 0.18 17.79
CA ALA A 141 -0.38 0.03 19.24
C ALA A 141 -0.27 -1.43 19.70
N ILE A 142 -0.80 -2.39 18.93
CA ILE A 142 -0.75 -3.82 19.26
C ILE A 142 0.36 -4.59 18.52
N GLY A 143 1.28 -3.89 17.84
CA GLY A 143 2.41 -4.52 17.15
C GLY A 143 2.06 -5.27 15.86
N TYR A 144 0.98 -4.86 15.18
CA TYR A 144 0.60 -5.38 13.85
C TYR A 144 0.35 -6.90 13.84
N ALA A 145 -0.36 -7.40 14.85
CA ALA A 145 -0.74 -8.80 14.97
C ALA A 145 -1.49 -9.28 13.71
N TYR A 146 -1.15 -10.45 13.18
CA TYR A 146 -1.88 -11.02 12.05
C TYR A 146 -3.36 -11.28 12.45
N PRO A 147 -4.37 -11.05 11.58
CA PRO A 147 -4.32 -10.69 10.16
C PRO A 147 -4.27 -9.19 9.84
N THR A 148 -3.99 -8.29 10.80
CA THR A 148 -4.17 -6.84 10.59
C THR A 148 -3.24 -6.21 9.56
N ARG A 149 -2.13 -6.88 9.20
CA ARG A 149 -1.10 -6.33 8.29
C ARG A 149 -1.65 -6.03 6.90
N ASP A 150 -2.58 -6.85 6.40
CA ASP A 150 -3.15 -6.67 5.07
C ASP A 150 -3.97 -5.39 4.99
N VAL A 151 -5.03 -5.30 5.81
CA VAL A 151 -5.87 -4.09 5.96
C VAL A 151 -5.04 -2.85 6.33
N PHE A 152 -3.97 -3.00 7.11
CA PHE A 152 -3.09 -1.89 7.46
C PHE A 152 -2.41 -1.29 6.22
N MET A 153 -1.90 -2.13 5.31
CA MET A 153 -1.30 -1.68 4.05
C MET A 153 -2.37 -1.16 3.09
N GLU A 154 -3.54 -1.80 3.00
CA GLU A 154 -4.67 -1.28 2.21
C GLU A 154 -5.05 0.15 2.61
N ASN A 155 -5.18 0.41 3.90
CA ASN A 155 -5.51 1.74 4.42
C ASN A 155 -4.47 2.79 4.00
N ILE A 156 -3.17 2.44 4.03
CA ILE A 156 -2.08 3.33 3.59
C ILE A 156 -2.21 3.61 2.09
N VAL A 157 -2.43 2.58 1.28
CA VAL A 157 -2.57 2.71 -0.19
C VAL A 157 -3.77 3.58 -0.53
N LEU A 158 -4.96 3.21 -0.06
CA LEU A 158 -6.21 3.86 -0.46
C LEU A 158 -6.27 5.31 0.04
N CYS A 159 -5.87 5.59 1.29
CA CYS A 159 -5.87 6.96 1.80
C CYS A 159 -4.73 7.80 1.23
N GLY A 160 -3.57 7.20 0.96
CA GLY A 160 -2.50 7.86 0.23
C GLY A 160 -2.94 8.32 -1.16
N MET A 161 -3.57 7.43 -1.94
CA MET A 161 -4.17 7.76 -3.24
C MET A 161 -5.33 8.77 -3.16
N SER A 162 -5.98 8.86 -2.00
CA SER A 162 -7.04 9.85 -1.74
C SER A 162 -6.49 11.23 -1.36
N GLY A 163 -5.17 11.38 -1.20
CA GLY A 163 -4.49 12.64 -0.88
C GLY A 163 -4.11 12.83 0.60
N PHE A 164 -4.25 11.80 1.44
CA PHE A 164 -3.93 11.88 2.87
C PHE A 164 -2.50 11.41 3.13
N SER A 165 -1.53 12.33 3.05
CA SER A 165 -0.12 12.01 3.24
C SER A 165 0.24 11.61 4.68
N ASP A 166 -0.62 11.87 5.67
CA ASP A 166 -0.42 11.51 7.08
C ASP A 166 -0.26 10.00 7.31
N PHE A 167 -0.68 9.16 6.35
CA PHE A 167 -0.46 7.71 6.37
C PHE A 167 0.99 7.31 6.11
N TYR A 168 1.82 8.19 5.53
CA TYR A 168 3.21 7.89 5.21
C TYR A 168 4.16 8.16 6.40
N LYS A 169 3.92 7.47 7.52
CA LYS A 169 4.77 7.59 8.72
C LYS A 169 6.03 6.73 8.59
N LEU A 170 7.20 7.28 8.94
CA LEU A 170 8.48 6.55 8.90
C LEU A 170 8.45 5.24 9.71
N ARG A 171 7.81 5.25 10.89
CA ARG A 171 7.64 4.05 11.71
C ARG A 171 6.83 2.96 10.99
N TRP A 172 5.80 3.34 10.25
CA TRP A 172 4.97 2.41 9.49
C TRP A 172 5.71 1.87 8.27
N LEU A 173 6.51 2.69 7.61
CA LEU A 173 7.44 2.23 6.57
C LEU A 173 8.40 1.18 7.10
N GLN A 174 9.04 1.44 8.24
CA GLN A 174 9.96 0.49 8.87
C GLN A 174 9.27 -0.84 9.19
N ALA A 175 8.04 -0.79 9.71
CA ALA A 175 7.24 -1.98 9.99
C ALA A 175 6.97 -2.78 8.69
N ILE A 176 6.49 -2.14 7.63
CA ILE A 176 6.22 -2.80 6.35
C ILE A 176 7.49 -3.44 5.80
N LEU A 177 8.61 -2.72 5.74
CA LEU A 177 9.88 -3.29 5.24
C LEU A 177 10.31 -4.54 6.04
N SER A 178 10.04 -4.58 7.35
CA SER A 178 10.35 -5.74 8.19
C SER A 178 9.47 -6.97 7.94
N TRP A 179 8.34 -6.81 7.25
CA TRP A 179 7.40 -7.91 6.99
C TRP A 179 7.72 -8.71 5.74
N GLN A 180 8.61 -8.23 4.86
CA GLN A 180 9.02 -8.98 3.67
C GLN A 180 9.77 -10.25 4.08
N LYS A 181 9.38 -11.40 3.53
CA LYS A 181 10.12 -12.63 3.74
C LYS A 181 11.47 -12.56 3.01
N PRO A 182 12.62 -12.72 3.70
CA PRO A 182 13.93 -12.47 3.09
C PRO A 182 14.29 -13.38 1.90
N ARG A 183 13.84 -14.64 1.90
CA ARG A 183 14.16 -15.61 0.85
C ARG A 183 13.21 -15.52 -0.34
N GLU A 184 11.92 -15.42 -0.06
CA GLU A 184 10.85 -15.44 -1.06
C GLU A 184 10.61 -14.06 -1.67
N GLY A 185 10.93 -12.98 -0.94
CA GLY A 185 10.67 -11.60 -1.36
C GLY A 185 9.19 -11.19 -1.29
N CYS A 186 8.32 -12.07 -0.80
CA CYS A 186 6.87 -11.88 -0.71
C CYS A 186 6.43 -11.35 0.66
N PHE A 187 5.16 -10.99 0.76
CA PHE A 187 4.45 -10.67 2.01
C PHE A 187 3.33 -11.68 2.22
N GLY A 188 3.04 -12.05 3.47
CA GLY A 188 2.02 -13.05 3.79
C GLY A 188 1.98 -13.39 5.27
N GLU A 189 1.30 -14.50 5.59
CA GLU A 189 1.10 -14.94 6.97
C GLU A 189 2.40 -15.47 7.60
N PRO A 190 2.71 -15.10 8.86
CA PRO A 190 3.81 -15.71 9.60
C PRO A 190 3.44 -17.14 10.01
N GLY A 191 4.07 -18.15 9.40
CA GLY A 191 4.22 -19.48 10.02
C GLY A 191 3.08 -20.50 9.89
N LEU A 192 2.04 -20.28 9.08
CA LEU A 192 1.04 -21.32 8.80
C LEU A 192 1.41 -22.11 7.55
N THR A 193 2.13 -23.23 7.75
CA THR A 193 2.41 -24.21 6.69
C THR A 193 1.27 -25.19 6.46
N THR A 194 0.25 -25.23 7.32
CA THR A 194 -0.88 -26.18 7.18
C THR A 194 -2.15 -25.66 7.86
N GLY A 195 -3.09 -25.14 7.08
CA GLY A 195 -4.47 -24.87 7.49
C GLY A 195 -5.43 -25.05 6.29
N PRO A 196 -6.71 -25.43 6.50
CA PRO A 196 -7.61 -25.91 5.43
C PRO A 196 -8.07 -24.84 4.43
N LEU A 197 -7.63 -23.59 4.58
CA LEU A 197 -8.07 -22.45 3.80
C LEU A 197 -6.85 -21.70 3.27
N SER A 198 -6.51 -21.96 2.01
CA SER A 198 -5.86 -20.99 1.10
C SER A 198 -4.46 -20.45 1.47
N VAL A 199 -3.67 -21.14 2.30
CA VAL A 199 -2.28 -20.71 2.56
C VAL A 199 -1.36 -21.38 1.54
N SER A 200 -0.70 -20.57 0.71
CA SER A 200 0.34 -21.05 -0.21
C SER A 200 1.45 -21.73 0.63
N PRO A 201 2.06 -22.84 0.19
CA PRO A 201 3.03 -23.60 1.01
C PRO A 201 4.24 -22.79 1.50
N ASP A 202 4.54 -21.69 0.82
CA ASP A 202 5.58 -20.69 1.12
C ASP A 202 5.12 -19.62 2.15
N GLY A 203 3.85 -19.65 2.56
CA GLY A 203 3.20 -18.63 3.39
C GLY A 203 3.19 -17.25 2.74
N CYS A 204 3.26 -17.19 1.40
CA CYS A 204 3.15 -15.96 0.62
C CYS A 204 1.69 -15.67 0.26
N SER A 205 1.35 -14.38 0.20
CA SER A 205 0.08 -13.89 -0.34
C SER A 205 0.34 -12.91 -1.47
N SER A 206 -0.21 -13.18 -2.65
CA SER A 206 -0.13 -12.25 -3.79
C SER A 206 -0.82 -10.93 -3.46
N HIS A 207 -1.93 -10.96 -2.73
CA HIS A 207 -2.66 -9.77 -2.31
C HIS A 207 -1.82 -8.90 -1.38
N ASN A 208 -1.30 -9.48 -0.29
CA ASN A 208 -0.49 -8.73 0.67
C ASN A 208 0.79 -8.20 0.00
N THR A 209 1.37 -8.96 -0.92
CA THR A 209 2.55 -8.54 -1.68
C THR A 209 2.21 -7.35 -2.59
N ALA A 210 1.07 -7.36 -3.27
CA ALA A 210 0.60 -6.23 -4.07
C ALA A 210 0.31 -4.99 -3.20
N MET A 211 -0.33 -5.15 -2.05
CA MET A 211 -0.57 -4.05 -1.11
C MET A 211 0.72 -3.46 -0.57
N ALA A 212 1.72 -4.30 -0.25
CA ALA A 212 3.05 -3.84 0.15
C ALA A 212 3.74 -3.04 -0.96
N VAL A 213 3.72 -3.54 -2.20
CA VAL A 213 4.28 -2.85 -3.37
C VAL A 213 3.63 -1.47 -3.56
N ALA A 214 2.30 -1.42 -3.52
CA ALA A 214 1.56 -0.16 -3.66
C ALA A 214 1.86 0.83 -2.52
N ALA A 215 1.89 0.35 -1.27
CA ALA A 215 2.18 1.20 -0.11
C ALA A 215 3.60 1.79 -0.20
N LEU A 216 4.59 0.95 -0.50
CA LEU A 216 5.99 1.32 -0.67
C LEU A 216 6.18 2.30 -1.84
N GLY A 217 5.47 2.11 -2.95
CA GLY A 217 5.45 3.07 -4.05
C GLY A 217 4.92 4.44 -3.62
N GLY A 218 3.88 4.47 -2.80
CA GLY A 218 3.38 5.72 -2.20
C GLY A 218 4.41 6.41 -1.28
N PHE A 219 5.14 5.64 -0.47
CA PHE A 219 6.24 6.19 0.33
C PHE A 219 7.35 6.80 -0.54
N LEU A 220 7.76 6.15 -1.63
CA LEU A 220 8.73 6.73 -2.57
C LEU A 220 8.22 8.04 -3.16
N TYR A 221 6.99 8.05 -3.65
CA TYR A 221 6.39 9.23 -4.26
C TYR A 221 6.45 10.45 -3.32
N VAL A 222 6.09 10.25 -2.06
CA VAL A 222 6.08 11.36 -1.09
C VAL A 222 7.49 11.76 -0.65
N LEU A 223 8.46 10.84 -0.63
CA LEU A 223 9.87 11.17 -0.37
C LEU A 223 10.48 12.05 -1.46
N GLU A 224 10.06 11.86 -2.71
CA GLU A 224 10.50 12.66 -3.86
C GLU A 224 9.77 14.02 -3.91
N GLU A 225 8.45 14.06 -3.69
CA GLU A 225 7.67 15.32 -3.79
C GLU A 225 7.79 16.25 -2.58
N TYR A 226 8.09 15.73 -1.38
CA TYR A 226 8.12 16.52 -0.14
C TYR A 226 9.48 16.38 0.57
N PRO A 227 10.46 17.26 0.29
CA PRO A 227 11.68 17.30 1.08
C PRO A 227 11.33 17.64 2.54
N PRO A 228 11.76 16.84 3.54
CA PRO A 228 11.38 17.08 4.92
C PRO A 228 12.03 18.37 5.41
N ALA A 229 11.20 19.38 5.68
CA ALA A 229 11.57 20.40 6.64
C ALA A 229 11.22 19.84 8.02
N GLU A 230 12.26 19.47 8.78
CA GLU A 230 12.19 19.19 10.22
C GLU A 230 11.25 18.03 10.61
N GLY A 231 11.55 16.80 10.18
CA GLY A 231 11.00 15.57 10.77
C GLY A 231 9.49 15.36 10.62
N LYS A 232 8.80 16.17 9.82
CA LYS A 232 7.37 16.01 9.50
C LYS A 232 7.17 16.02 7.99
N LEU A 233 6.60 14.95 7.46
CA LEU A 233 5.93 14.99 6.17
C LEU A 233 4.79 16.02 6.28
N ARG A 234 4.89 17.14 5.58
CA ARG A 234 3.82 18.13 5.54
C ARG A 234 2.70 17.63 4.62
N PRO A 235 1.42 17.74 5.01
CA PRO A 235 0.32 17.57 4.07
C PRO A 235 0.25 18.75 3.10
N PRO A 236 -0.27 18.54 1.88
CA PRO A 236 -0.57 19.64 0.98
C PRO A 236 -1.60 20.56 1.64
N THR A 237 -1.22 21.83 1.84
CA THR A 237 -2.19 22.89 2.10
C THR A 237 -3.07 22.99 0.85
N MET A 238 -4.31 22.50 0.92
CA MET A 238 -5.30 22.77 -0.13
C MET A 238 -5.64 24.26 -0.07
N THR A 239 -4.94 25.09 -0.83
CA THR A 239 -5.50 26.38 -1.26
C THR A 239 -6.73 26.09 -2.11
N PRO A 240 -7.91 26.64 -1.77
CA PRO A 240 -9.08 26.55 -2.64
C PRO A 240 -8.74 27.14 -4.01
N PRO A 241 -9.23 26.59 -5.12
CA PRO A 241 -9.15 27.29 -6.38
C PRO A 241 -9.88 28.63 -6.23
N ALA A 242 -9.17 29.72 -6.52
CA ALA A 242 -9.78 31.02 -6.69
C ALA A 242 -10.90 30.87 -7.73
N GLY A 243 -12.11 31.25 -7.32
CA GLY A 243 -13.27 31.18 -8.18
C GLY A 243 -13.10 32.07 -9.41
N HIS A 244 -13.33 31.48 -10.57
CA HIS A 244 -13.75 32.17 -11.79
C HIS A 244 -14.93 31.39 -12.39
#